data_AF-A0AAV7H1P6-F1
#
_entry.id   AF-A0AAV7H1P6-F1
#
_cell.length_a   1.000
_cell.length_b   1.000
_cell.length_c   1.000
_cell.angle_alpha   90.00
_cell.angle_beta   90.00
_cell.angle_gamma   90.00
#
_symmetry.space_group_name_H-M   'P 1'
#
loop_
_entity.id
_entity.type
_entity.pdbx_description
1 polymer ?
#
loop_
_entity_poly.entity_id
_entity_poly.type
_entity_poly.pdbx_seq_one_letter_code
_entity_poly.pdbx_strand_id
1 'polypeptide(L)'
;MAEISESEPLNPNPDSPDSGASSRRSTMPGTKRLMVTLSVLFPFLAGLPFLLKSTEIYRSPLPFSSIDSLSYRLLPEPPSPPCRLQVVFLRPGIGDSADRLARLISDEVDKRIEGSPTCGSCGRNYAVSVTVDSGNGGCSRSGIGEGDPCFWRCGVVDSLGLRNKDEAVDEMLDAALGKGGRCMGSGVGKVYTVLVGESDAQEGVRIVVGKHRHAWVEGNVGENDAALLIANIFIKYFVNGGREEFVAQRKGEFVPVGLDGSVVLSFSLLNADPNDWVYDWNFQKIDEVMLAPVVQALAPVANIHIESQVLYHTPKSSICNWDDKSGGNICGIGDLPFFVNSNEWHLDTSIAAAGRSKILQFVVYVPSRNECPLLLQLPNGQISKTNGFISPMWGGVIVWNPPECSADSQNKPLIRRTMSPEDLQKIFHVIVGQLRLLFGFKSDYIQDDDMDLINILASEKGFTEWELDVLYRHHACYNLISCTTTLESLSKLVQSLPRMIIMDDIGKQVKYSLEAASLAENNASLGIYDASAASSLQARSLAEDAFFHPSIMSISYSSLEHYFAIYMPFFAPVSLHLILAVVREIGRYRRERAKYLSFMAEHAKTS
;
A
#
# COMPACT_ATOMS: atom_id res chain seq x y z
N MET A 1 7.95 -35.54 65.07
CA MET A 1 8.56 -36.83 65.43
C MET A 1 10.03 -36.54 65.74
N ALA A 2 10.44 -36.84 66.98
CA ALA A 2 11.72 -36.56 67.67
C ALA A 2 12.02 -35.07 67.97
N GLU A 3 11.88 -34.51 69.18
CA GLU A 3 12.43 -34.75 70.55
C GLU A 3 13.72 -33.98 70.89
N ILE A 4 13.53 -32.91 71.67
CA ILE A 4 14.17 -32.49 72.95
C ILE A 4 15.72 -32.47 73.07
N SER A 5 16.28 -31.29 73.37
CA SER A 5 17.02 -31.09 74.64
C SER A 5 17.08 -29.62 75.05
N GLU A 6 16.44 -29.34 76.17
CA GLU A 6 16.46 -28.14 77.00
C GLU A 6 17.75 -28.09 77.84
N SER A 7 18.38 -26.91 77.99
CA SER A 7 19.26 -26.62 79.13
C SER A 7 19.35 -25.11 79.38
N GLU A 8 19.44 -24.79 80.68
CA GLU A 8 19.11 -23.54 81.39
C GLU A 8 19.88 -22.25 81.02
N PRO A 9 19.33 -21.08 81.43
CA PRO A 9 19.94 -19.77 81.23
C PRO A 9 20.94 -19.42 82.36
N LEU A 10 22.13 -18.96 82.00
CA LEU A 10 23.02 -18.26 82.92
C LEU A 10 22.68 -16.77 82.93
N ASN A 11 22.07 -16.33 84.04
CA ASN A 11 22.11 -14.95 84.51
C ASN A 11 23.55 -14.42 84.53
N PRO A 12 23.73 -13.13 84.23
CA PRO A 12 24.23 -12.27 85.31
C PRO A 12 23.38 -11.01 85.46
N ASN A 13 23.00 -10.77 86.70
CA ASN A 13 22.34 -9.56 87.18
C ASN A 13 23.27 -8.32 87.05
N PRO A 14 22.66 -7.12 87.14
CA PRO A 14 23.24 -5.84 86.76
C PRO A 14 24.11 -5.20 87.87
N ASP A 15 24.68 -4.05 87.52
CA ASP A 15 25.42 -3.07 88.34
C ASP A 15 26.96 -3.18 88.36
N SER A 16 27.58 -2.35 87.52
CA SER A 16 28.55 -1.35 87.98
C SER A 16 28.59 -0.17 86.99
N PRO A 17 28.27 1.07 87.42
CA PRO A 17 28.54 2.27 86.66
C PRO A 17 29.92 2.78 87.09
N ASP A 18 30.94 2.69 86.25
CA ASP A 18 32.09 3.59 86.33
C ASP A 18 33.01 3.48 85.12
N SER A 19 33.11 4.55 84.33
CA SER A 19 34.31 5.39 84.31
C SER A 19 34.36 6.33 83.10
N GLY A 20 34.23 7.64 83.37
CA GLY A 20 35.08 8.67 82.78
C GLY A 20 34.91 9.01 81.30
N ALA A 21 34.01 9.94 81.01
CA ALA A 21 34.16 10.84 79.88
C ALA A 21 35.48 11.63 80.01
N SER A 22 36.49 11.32 79.20
CA SER A 22 37.62 12.23 78.99
C SER A 22 37.28 13.19 77.84
N SER A 23 37.17 14.49 78.17
CA SER A 23 36.76 15.53 77.23
C SER A 23 37.87 16.01 76.29
N ARG A 24 39.08 15.42 76.33
CA ARG A 24 40.27 15.97 75.65
C ARG A 24 41.11 14.89 74.98
N ARG A 25 41.59 15.20 73.77
CA ARG A 25 42.48 14.34 72.98
C ARG A 25 43.75 15.10 72.61
N SER A 26 44.89 14.60 73.08
CA SER A 26 46.22 15.20 72.88
C SER A 26 46.91 14.76 71.58
N THR A 27 46.39 13.73 70.90
CA THR A 27 46.98 13.13 69.69
C THR A 27 46.07 13.29 68.47
N MET A 28 46.67 13.52 67.30
CA MET A 28 45.93 13.65 66.03
C MET A 28 45.06 12.40 65.78
N PRO A 29 43.79 12.56 65.34
CA PRO A 29 42.95 11.41 65.06
C PRO A 29 43.53 10.55 63.93
N GLY A 30 43.73 9.25 64.19
CA GLY A 30 44.28 8.32 63.21
C GLY A 30 43.37 8.15 61.99
N THR A 31 43.92 8.36 60.79
CA THR A 31 43.22 8.28 59.51
C THR A 31 42.99 6.86 59.00
N LYS A 32 43.64 5.85 59.61
CA LYS A 32 43.62 4.45 59.15
C LYS A 32 42.20 3.87 59.02
N ARG A 33 41.32 4.09 60.01
CA ARG A 33 39.93 3.58 59.97
C ARG A 33 39.07 4.30 58.93
N LEU A 34 39.26 5.61 58.77
CA LEU A 34 38.59 6.39 57.74
C LEU A 34 39.03 5.95 56.33
N MET A 35 40.32 5.67 56.15
CA MET A 35 40.83 5.16 54.88
C MET A 35 40.36 3.74 54.57
N VAL A 36 40.29 2.84 55.55
CA VAL A 36 39.75 1.49 55.33
C VAL A 36 38.26 1.52 54.95
N THR A 37 37.46 2.35 55.63
CA THR A 37 36.03 2.48 55.31
C THR A 37 35.80 3.13 53.93
N LEU A 38 36.58 4.16 53.58
CA LEU A 38 36.55 4.74 52.24
C LEU A 38 37.06 3.77 51.16
N SER A 39 38.05 2.94 51.48
CA SER A 39 38.60 1.92 50.56
C SER A 39 37.59 0.81 50.22
N VAL A 40 36.57 0.59 51.05
CA VAL A 40 35.47 -0.36 50.76
C VAL A 40 34.34 0.33 50.00
N LEU A 41 34.05 1.60 50.31
CA LEU A 41 33.03 2.37 49.59
C LEU A 41 33.43 2.69 48.14
N PHE A 42 34.71 3.01 47.91
CA PHE A 42 35.22 3.38 46.60
C PHE A 42 34.97 2.33 45.50
N PRO A 43 35.34 1.04 45.65
CA PRO A 43 35.07 0.02 44.64
C PRO A 43 33.57 -0.24 44.47
N PHE A 44 32.76 -0.09 45.52
CA PHE A 44 31.30 -0.20 45.43
C PHE A 44 30.70 0.91 44.54
N LEU A 45 31.16 2.15 44.71
CA LEU A 45 30.75 3.28 43.87
C LEU A 45 31.32 3.19 42.45
N ALA A 46 32.55 2.70 42.30
CA ALA A 46 33.19 2.49 41.00
C ALA A 46 32.56 1.32 40.21
N GLY A 47 31.92 0.36 40.88
CA GLY A 47 31.18 -0.73 40.24
C GLY A 47 29.81 -0.32 39.68
N LEU A 48 29.20 0.74 40.20
CA LEU A 48 27.91 1.26 39.73
C LEU A 48 27.92 1.64 38.23
N PRO A 49 28.88 2.42 37.70
CA PRO A 49 28.92 2.71 36.26
C PRO A 49 29.12 1.46 35.40
N PHE A 50 29.85 0.46 35.89
CA PHE A 50 30.01 -0.82 35.19
C PHE A 50 28.71 -1.61 35.16
N LEU A 51 27.98 -1.67 36.28
CA LEU A 51 26.65 -2.30 36.35
C LEU A 51 25.67 -1.60 35.41
N LEU A 52 25.61 -0.27 35.43
CA LEU A 52 24.78 0.53 34.53
C LEU A 52 25.16 0.29 33.06
N LYS A 53 26.45 0.21 32.73
CA LYS A 53 26.90 -0.09 31.36
C LYS A 53 26.59 -1.52 30.92
N SER A 54 26.71 -2.50 31.81
CA SER A 54 26.39 -3.91 31.53
C SER A 54 24.90 -4.17 31.32
N THR A 55 24.06 -3.23 31.75
CA THR A 55 22.59 -3.33 31.70
C THR A 55 21.99 -2.33 30.72
N GLU A 56 22.84 -1.59 30.02
CA GLU A 56 22.47 -0.72 28.90
C GLU A 56 22.08 -1.60 27.71
N ILE A 57 20.88 -1.37 27.20
CA ILE A 57 20.38 -2.06 26.01
C ILE A 57 20.94 -1.32 24.80
N TYR A 58 21.72 -2.01 23.97
CA TYR A 58 22.14 -1.47 22.68
C TYR A 58 20.92 -1.22 21.80
N ARG A 59 20.91 -0.06 21.14
CA ARG A 59 19.87 0.33 20.18
C ARG A 59 20.51 0.83 18.91
N SER A 60 20.00 0.33 17.79
CA SER A 60 20.26 0.98 16.52
C SER A 60 19.69 2.41 16.54
N PRO A 61 20.48 3.44 16.19
CA PRO A 61 19.99 4.81 16.14
C PRO A 61 19.06 4.97 14.94
N LEU A 62 17.80 5.35 15.19
CA LEU A 62 16.84 5.65 14.14
C LEU A 62 16.97 7.13 13.69
N PRO A 63 16.83 7.41 12.38
CA PRO A 63 16.93 8.77 11.84
C PRO A 63 15.63 9.57 12.07
N PHE A 64 15.33 9.92 13.32
CA PHE A 64 14.07 10.60 13.70
C PHE A 64 13.82 11.90 12.93
N SER A 65 14.85 12.74 12.77
CA SER A 65 14.72 13.99 12.01
C SER A 65 14.34 13.77 10.55
N SER A 66 14.84 12.70 9.93
CA SER A 66 14.49 12.34 8.56
C SER A 66 13.05 11.83 8.46
N ILE A 67 12.60 11.04 9.43
CA ILE A 67 11.20 10.58 9.53
C ILE A 67 10.26 11.79 9.68
N ASP A 68 10.56 12.70 10.61
CA ASP A 68 9.75 13.90 10.84
C ASP A 68 9.74 14.80 9.59
N SER A 69 10.87 14.95 8.90
CA SER A 69 10.96 15.72 7.65
C SER A 69 10.15 15.10 6.50
N LEU A 70 10.05 13.77 6.44
CA LEU A 70 9.23 13.07 5.45
C LEU A 70 7.74 13.28 5.77
N SER A 71 7.37 13.13 7.05
CA SER A 71 6.01 13.36 7.55
C SER A 71 5.50 14.77 7.29
N TYR A 72 6.32 15.77 7.59
CA TYR A 72 5.99 17.18 7.34
C TYR A 72 5.79 17.50 5.85
N ARG A 73 6.50 16.81 4.94
CA ARG A 73 6.38 17.02 3.50
C ARG A 73 5.16 16.30 2.89
N LEU A 74 4.89 15.05 3.28
CA LEU A 74 3.92 14.19 2.58
C LEU A 74 2.50 14.18 3.16
N LEU A 75 2.33 14.45 4.46
CA LEU A 75 1.00 14.43 5.08
C LEU A 75 0.10 15.62 4.73
N PRO A 76 0.60 16.88 4.64
CA PRO A 76 -0.24 18.02 4.33
C PRO A 76 -0.70 18.04 2.87
N GLU A 77 0.24 17.84 1.94
CA GLU A 77 -0.01 17.80 0.50
C GLU A 77 0.77 16.64 -0.12
N PRO A 78 0.11 15.53 -0.50
CA PRO A 78 0.78 14.45 -1.19
C PRO A 78 1.34 14.89 -2.55
N PRO A 79 2.35 14.19 -3.09
CA PRO A 79 2.98 14.58 -4.34
C PRO A 79 1.95 14.60 -5.47
N SER A 80 1.87 15.75 -6.15
CA SER A 80 1.06 15.95 -7.35
C SER A 80 1.93 15.73 -8.60
N PRO A 81 1.85 14.54 -9.23
CA PRO A 81 2.64 14.26 -10.42
C PRO A 81 2.23 15.19 -11.58
N PRO A 82 3.18 15.64 -12.43
CA PRO A 82 2.87 16.53 -13.54
C PRO A 82 2.01 15.79 -14.58
N CYS A 83 0.94 16.44 -15.03
CA CYS A 83 0.07 15.92 -16.09
C CYS A 83 -0.02 16.90 -17.25
N ARG A 84 0.35 16.45 -18.46
CA ARG A 84 0.34 17.30 -19.64
C ARG A 84 -0.82 16.91 -20.56
N LEU A 85 -1.71 17.86 -20.81
CA LEU A 85 -2.76 17.74 -21.82
C LEU A 85 -2.30 18.41 -23.12
N GLN A 86 -2.25 17.63 -24.19
CA GLN A 86 -2.06 18.11 -25.55
C GLN A 86 -3.39 18.02 -26.30
N VAL A 87 -3.83 19.11 -26.89
CA VAL A 87 -5.07 19.16 -27.68
C VAL A 87 -4.72 19.50 -29.12
N VAL A 88 -5.25 18.73 -30.07
CA VAL A 88 -5.00 18.93 -31.49
C VAL A 88 -6.32 19.16 -32.21
N PHE A 89 -6.52 20.36 -32.76
CA PHE A 89 -7.65 20.66 -33.63
C PHE A 89 -7.25 20.47 -35.08
N LEU A 90 -7.91 19.54 -35.78
CA LEU A 90 -7.75 19.30 -37.21
C LEU A 90 -8.81 20.13 -37.96
N ARG A 91 -8.42 21.33 -38.44
CA ARG A 91 -9.34 22.24 -39.15
C ARG A 91 -8.73 22.77 -40.44
N PRO A 92 -9.43 22.71 -41.59
CA PRO A 92 -8.97 23.32 -42.83
C PRO A 92 -9.23 24.83 -42.81
N GLY A 93 -8.35 25.62 -42.17
CA GLY A 93 -8.47 27.09 -42.19
C GLY A 93 -7.41 27.84 -41.37
N ILE A 94 -7.09 29.07 -41.78
CA ILE A 94 -6.26 30.01 -41.02
C ILE A 94 -7.20 30.90 -40.22
N GLY A 95 -7.31 30.69 -38.91
CA GLY A 95 -8.02 31.64 -38.06
C GLY A 95 -8.54 31.08 -36.75
N ASP A 96 -7.65 30.82 -35.80
CA ASP A 96 -7.82 31.30 -34.42
C ASP A 96 -6.50 31.15 -33.65
N SER A 97 -6.28 32.01 -32.65
CA SER A 97 -5.05 31.92 -31.84
C SER A 97 -5.12 30.67 -30.95
N ALA A 98 -4.24 29.69 -31.16
CA ALA A 98 -4.10 28.52 -30.30
C ALA A 98 -4.06 28.90 -28.80
N ASP A 99 -3.48 30.06 -28.47
CA ASP A 99 -3.43 30.62 -27.11
C ASP A 99 -4.80 30.99 -26.51
N ARG A 100 -5.79 31.34 -27.33
CA ARG A 100 -7.17 31.59 -26.86
C ARG A 100 -7.85 30.26 -26.50
N LEU A 101 -7.74 29.24 -27.36
CA LEU A 101 -8.28 27.91 -27.09
C LEU A 101 -7.62 27.27 -25.86
N ALA A 102 -6.31 27.43 -25.71
CA ALA A 102 -5.57 26.94 -24.55
C ALA A 102 -6.09 27.56 -23.24
N ARG A 103 -6.38 28.86 -23.23
CA ARG A 103 -6.98 29.54 -22.07
C ARG A 103 -8.39 29.05 -21.77
N LEU A 104 -9.23 28.87 -22.78
CA LEU A 104 -10.60 28.36 -22.61
C LEU A 104 -10.60 26.95 -22.00
N ILE A 105 -9.73 26.06 -22.50
CA ILE A 105 -9.61 24.69 -21.98
C ILE A 105 -9.05 24.69 -20.56
N SER A 106 -8.05 25.52 -20.28
CA SER A 106 -7.46 25.62 -18.93
C SER A 106 -8.49 26.11 -17.90
N ASP A 107 -9.29 27.13 -18.23
CA ASP A 107 -10.36 27.63 -17.34
C ASP A 107 -11.41 26.55 -17.01
N GLU A 108 -11.74 25.68 -17.98
CA GLU A 108 -12.67 24.59 -17.73
C GLU A 108 -12.04 23.43 -16.93
N VAL A 109 -10.75 23.16 -17.13
CA VAL A 109 -10.01 22.18 -16.32
C VAL A 109 -9.91 22.65 -14.87
N ASP A 110 -9.61 23.94 -14.63
CA ASP A 110 -9.53 24.53 -13.29
C ASP A 110 -10.85 24.38 -12.51
N LYS A 111 -12.00 24.62 -13.16
CA LYS A 111 -13.32 24.46 -12.51
C LYS A 111 -13.60 23.04 -12.04
N ARG A 112 -13.04 22.03 -12.72
CA ARG A 112 -13.33 20.62 -12.48
C ARG A 112 -12.30 19.92 -11.60
N ILE A 113 -11.06 20.41 -11.58
CA ILE A 113 -9.98 19.76 -10.85
C ILE A 113 -10.11 19.91 -9.33
N GLU A 114 -10.80 20.95 -8.85
CA GLU A 114 -11.07 21.18 -7.42
C GLU A 114 -11.93 20.07 -6.78
N GLY A 115 -12.72 19.34 -7.56
CA GLY A 115 -13.49 18.18 -7.10
C GLY A 115 -12.75 16.83 -7.14
N SER A 116 -11.48 16.81 -7.58
CA SER A 116 -10.71 15.57 -7.74
C SER A 116 -10.15 15.05 -6.41
N PRO A 117 -9.98 13.72 -6.25
CA PRO A 117 -9.40 13.15 -5.04
C PRO A 117 -7.97 13.65 -4.80
N THR A 118 -7.62 13.91 -3.53
CA THR A 118 -6.31 14.46 -3.14
C THR A 118 -5.14 13.55 -3.50
N CYS A 119 -5.38 12.23 -3.59
CA CYS A 119 -4.36 11.24 -3.86
C CYS A 119 -4.49 10.67 -5.28
N GLY A 120 -3.40 10.72 -6.04
CA GLY A 120 -3.35 10.28 -7.43
C GLY A 120 -3.83 11.29 -8.47
N SER A 121 -4.47 12.40 -8.07
CA SER A 121 -4.80 13.51 -8.96
C SER A 121 -3.55 14.31 -9.34
N CYS A 122 -3.61 14.98 -10.49
CA CYS A 122 -2.58 15.92 -10.94
C CYS A 122 -2.60 17.25 -10.15
N GLY A 123 -3.67 17.50 -9.37
CA GLY A 123 -3.85 18.73 -8.62
C GLY A 123 -3.67 19.97 -9.51
N ARG A 124 -2.93 20.96 -9.06
CA ARG A 124 -2.60 22.16 -9.88
C ARG A 124 -1.37 21.97 -10.78
N ASN A 125 -0.72 20.80 -10.75
CA ASN A 125 0.48 20.53 -11.52
C ASN A 125 0.11 19.95 -12.90
N TYR A 126 -0.69 20.70 -13.66
CA TYR A 126 -1.05 20.33 -15.03
C TYR A 126 -0.64 21.40 -16.03
N ALA A 127 -0.41 20.99 -17.28
CA ALA A 127 -0.06 21.89 -18.36
C ALA A 127 -0.90 21.60 -19.60
N VAL A 128 -1.53 22.63 -20.17
CA VAL A 128 -2.33 22.52 -21.40
C VAL A 128 -1.57 23.12 -22.58
N SER A 129 -1.48 22.36 -23.66
CA SER A 129 -0.92 22.80 -24.94
C SER A 129 -1.91 22.52 -26.07
N VAL A 130 -2.11 23.49 -26.96
CA VAL A 130 -3.06 23.39 -28.07
C VAL A 130 -2.31 23.53 -29.37
N THR A 131 -2.60 22.66 -30.32
CA THR A 131 -2.10 22.73 -31.69
C THR A 131 -3.29 22.78 -32.64
N VAL A 132 -3.31 23.75 -33.55
CA VAL A 132 -4.28 23.82 -34.64
C VAL A 132 -3.55 23.43 -35.91
N ASP A 133 -3.88 22.26 -36.46
CA ASP A 133 -3.26 21.68 -37.64
C ASP A 133 -4.18 21.86 -38.85
N SER A 134 -3.62 22.45 -39.91
CA SER A 134 -4.33 22.73 -41.16
C SER A 134 -4.27 21.57 -42.17
N GLY A 135 -3.61 20.46 -41.83
CA GLY A 135 -3.48 19.28 -42.69
C GLY A 135 -2.44 19.41 -43.80
N ASN A 136 -2.12 20.64 -44.25
CA ASN A 136 -1.14 20.92 -45.31
C ASN A 136 0.30 21.17 -44.78
N GLY A 137 0.64 20.60 -43.62
CA GLY A 137 1.96 20.73 -42.98
C GLY A 137 2.20 22.05 -42.21
N GLY A 138 1.25 22.98 -42.25
CA GLY A 138 1.25 24.19 -41.41
C GLY A 138 0.38 24.04 -40.16
N CYS A 139 0.89 24.44 -39.01
CA CYS A 139 0.14 24.45 -37.76
C CYS A 139 0.50 25.66 -36.89
N SER A 140 -0.45 26.07 -36.04
CA SER A 140 -0.18 27.03 -34.96
C SER A 140 -0.21 26.30 -33.62
N ARG A 141 0.63 26.73 -32.68
CA ARG A 141 0.74 26.11 -31.34
C ARG A 141 0.64 27.17 -30.25
N SER A 142 0.07 26.79 -29.12
CA SER A 142 0.12 27.58 -27.90
C SER A 142 1.32 27.21 -27.04
N GLY A 143 1.98 28.23 -26.48
CA GLY A 143 3.09 28.07 -25.54
C GLY A 143 4.50 28.00 -26.14
N ILE A 144 5.50 28.08 -25.25
CA ILE A 144 6.94 28.14 -25.59
C ILE A 144 7.48 26.70 -25.66
N GLY A 145 7.54 26.15 -26.87
CA GLY A 145 7.96 24.76 -27.08
C GLY A 145 8.27 24.44 -28.54
N GLU A 146 8.82 25.40 -29.29
CA GLU A 146 9.34 25.13 -30.64
C GLU A 146 10.47 24.08 -30.54
N GLY A 147 10.21 22.88 -31.03
CA GLY A 147 11.22 21.84 -31.20
C GLY A 147 11.25 20.70 -30.17
N ASP A 148 10.37 20.67 -29.16
CA ASP A 148 10.30 19.52 -28.24
C ASP A 148 9.70 18.29 -28.99
N PRO A 149 10.43 17.15 -29.03
CA PRO A 149 10.01 15.94 -29.76
C PRO A 149 8.71 15.33 -29.24
N CYS A 150 8.24 15.77 -28.07
CA CYS A 150 7.00 15.33 -27.44
C CYS A 150 5.72 15.86 -28.08
N PHE A 151 5.79 16.93 -28.87
CA PHE A 151 4.60 17.54 -29.43
C PHE A 151 4.18 16.94 -30.76
N TRP A 152 2.85 16.93 -31.00
CA TRP A 152 2.21 16.70 -32.29
C TRP A 152 2.99 17.29 -33.47
N ARG A 153 3.34 16.43 -34.43
CA ARG A 153 3.96 16.85 -35.69
C ARG A 153 2.86 17.16 -36.69
N CYS A 154 2.99 18.30 -37.33
CA CYS A 154 1.92 18.85 -38.15
C CYS A 154 1.86 18.17 -39.52
N GLY A 155 0.64 17.91 -40.01
CA GLY A 155 0.40 17.17 -41.25
C GLY A 155 0.66 15.66 -41.16
N VAL A 156 0.69 15.07 -39.95
CA VAL A 156 0.87 13.61 -39.79
C VAL A 156 -0.43 12.84 -39.96
N VAL A 157 -1.55 13.40 -39.52
CA VAL A 157 -2.89 12.80 -39.64
C VAL A 157 -3.84 13.87 -40.16
N ASP A 158 -4.65 13.50 -41.16
CA ASP A 158 -5.72 14.33 -41.70
C ASP A 158 -7.05 13.99 -41.01
N SER A 159 -8.02 14.92 -41.01
CA SER A 159 -9.33 14.72 -40.36
C SER A 159 -10.08 13.50 -40.94
N LEU A 160 -9.85 13.20 -42.22
CA LEU A 160 -10.37 12.01 -42.91
C LEU A 160 -9.85 10.69 -42.32
N GLY A 161 -8.67 10.69 -41.67
CA GLY A 161 -8.10 9.51 -41.03
C GLY A 161 -8.88 9.03 -39.81
N LEU A 162 -9.61 9.94 -39.14
CA LEU A 162 -10.42 9.65 -37.95
C LEU A 162 -11.74 8.90 -38.27
N ARG A 163 -12.14 8.84 -39.55
CA ARG A 163 -13.34 8.13 -40.02
C ARG A 163 -13.19 6.61 -40.12
N ASN A 164 -11.98 6.10 -39.93
CA ASN A 164 -11.72 4.67 -40.01
C ASN A 164 -12.28 3.92 -38.79
N LYS A 165 -12.16 2.58 -38.78
CA LYS A 165 -12.48 1.77 -37.60
C LYS A 165 -11.64 2.21 -36.40
N ASP A 166 -12.23 2.22 -35.21
CA ASP A 166 -11.61 2.80 -34.02
C ASP A 166 -10.27 2.16 -33.67
N GLU A 167 -10.14 0.84 -33.82
CA GLU A 167 -8.88 0.13 -33.58
C GLU A 167 -7.78 0.53 -34.57
N ALA A 168 -8.13 0.84 -35.81
CA ALA A 168 -7.16 1.29 -36.81
C ALA A 168 -6.73 2.74 -36.55
N VAL A 169 -7.65 3.58 -36.06
CA VAL A 169 -7.36 4.97 -35.67
C VAL A 169 -6.42 5.00 -34.45
N ASP A 170 -6.69 4.18 -33.43
CA ASP A 170 -5.88 4.06 -32.21
C ASP A 170 -4.41 3.71 -32.52
N GLU A 171 -4.20 2.68 -33.36
CA GLU A 171 -2.84 2.26 -33.78
C GLU A 171 -2.13 3.32 -34.64
N MET A 172 -2.87 4.00 -35.52
CA MET A 172 -2.33 5.09 -36.35
C MET A 172 -1.89 6.27 -35.48
N LEU A 173 -2.72 6.67 -34.51
CA LEU A 173 -2.43 7.75 -33.58
C LEU A 173 -1.26 7.42 -32.65
N ASP A 174 -1.20 6.19 -32.13
CA ASP A 174 -0.05 5.73 -31.34
C ASP A 174 1.25 5.80 -32.16
N ALA A 175 1.23 5.34 -33.42
CA ALA A 175 2.38 5.45 -34.32
C ALA A 175 2.78 6.90 -34.60
N ALA A 176 1.81 7.80 -34.81
CA ALA A 176 2.04 9.23 -35.06
C ALA A 176 2.71 9.92 -33.85
N LEU A 177 2.24 9.59 -32.64
CA LEU A 177 2.75 10.08 -31.36
C LEU A 177 4.06 9.40 -30.93
N GLY A 178 4.49 8.36 -31.65
CA GLY A 178 5.79 7.71 -31.48
C GLY A 178 5.79 6.59 -30.44
N LYS A 179 4.68 5.85 -30.31
CA LYS A 179 4.52 4.63 -29.51
C LYS A 179 4.97 4.79 -28.05
N GLY A 180 4.67 5.94 -27.44
CA GLY A 180 5.08 6.28 -26.08
C GLY A 180 6.58 6.51 -25.86
N GLY A 181 7.44 6.40 -26.89
CA GLY A 181 8.90 6.44 -26.78
C GLY A 181 9.54 7.82 -27.01
N ARG A 182 8.89 8.73 -27.75
CA ARG A 182 9.47 10.05 -28.09
C ARG A 182 9.65 11.01 -26.91
N CYS A 183 8.92 10.78 -25.82
CA CYS A 183 8.96 11.59 -24.60
C CYS A 183 9.74 10.97 -23.44
N MET A 184 10.26 9.76 -23.62
CA MET A 184 11.02 9.07 -22.59
C MET A 184 12.32 9.84 -22.33
N GLY A 185 12.49 10.39 -21.12
CA GLY A 185 13.74 11.01 -20.66
C GLY A 185 13.80 12.55 -20.66
N SER A 186 12.77 13.26 -21.15
CA SER A 186 12.77 14.74 -21.14
C SER A 186 12.41 15.34 -19.77
N GLY A 187 12.03 14.52 -18.77
CA GLY A 187 11.58 15.00 -17.45
C GLY A 187 10.24 15.74 -17.45
N VAL A 188 9.52 15.74 -18.58
CA VAL A 188 8.27 16.48 -18.78
C VAL A 188 7.02 15.64 -18.45
N GLY A 189 7.21 14.41 -17.95
CA GLY A 189 6.13 13.48 -17.63
C GLY A 189 5.43 12.87 -18.84
N LYS A 190 4.31 12.17 -18.59
CA LYS A 190 3.47 11.57 -19.64
C LYS A 190 2.53 12.63 -20.26
N VAL A 191 2.29 12.51 -21.57
CA VAL A 191 1.44 13.42 -22.33
C VAL A 191 0.16 12.71 -22.75
N TYR A 192 -0.99 13.31 -22.45
CA TYR A 192 -2.32 12.85 -22.86
C TYR A 192 -2.81 13.69 -24.03
N THR A 193 -3.18 13.07 -25.15
CA THR A 193 -3.54 13.79 -26.38
C THR A 193 -5.02 13.68 -26.69
N VAL A 194 -5.72 14.80 -26.88
CA VAL A 194 -7.12 14.80 -27.37
C VAL A 194 -7.17 15.45 -28.74
N LEU A 195 -7.61 14.69 -29.74
CA LEU A 195 -7.78 15.19 -31.11
C LEU A 195 -9.23 15.58 -31.35
N VAL A 196 -9.45 16.69 -32.05
CA VAL A 196 -10.77 17.15 -32.46
C VAL A 196 -10.77 17.30 -33.97
N GLY A 197 -11.53 16.43 -34.64
CA GLY A 197 -11.73 16.44 -36.08
C GLY A 197 -13.11 16.95 -36.45
N GLU A 198 -13.16 17.93 -37.35
CA GLU A 198 -14.42 18.42 -37.91
C GLU A 198 -14.93 17.45 -38.98
N SER A 199 -16.22 17.12 -38.93
CA SER A 199 -16.87 16.20 -39.87
C SER A 199 -18.18 16.80 -40.35
N ASP A 200 -18.38 16.84 -41.67
CA ASP A 200 -19.61 17.32 -42.33
C ASP A 200 -20.79 16.34 -42.21
N ALA A 201 -20.59 15.17 -41.62
CA ALA A 201 -21.65 14.18 -41.45
C ALA A 201 -22.70 14.69 -40.46
N GLN A 202 -23.98 14.60 -40.81
CA GLN A 202 -25.12 14.97 -39.94
C GLN A 202 -25.33 13.99 -38.75
N GLU A 203 -24.40 13.06 -38.53
CA GLU A 203 -24.41 12.14 -37.41
C GLU A 203 -23.75 12.82 -36.20
N GLY A 204 -24.29 12.59 -35.01
CA GLY A 204 -23.91 13.29 -33.77
C GLY A 204 -22.42 13.19 -33.40
N VAL A 205 -22.05 13.89 -32.33
CA VAL A 205 -20.65 14.00 -31.86
C VAL A 205 -20.16 12.66 -31.31
N ARG A 206 -19.28 11.99 -32.05
CA ARG A 206 -18.68 10.71 -31.66
C ARG A 206 -17.42 10.94 -30.84
N ILE A 207 -17.32 10.32 -29.67
CA ILE A 207 -16.18 10.44 -28.78
C ILE A 207 -15.57 9.06 -28.56
N VAL A 208 -14.26 8.93 -28.77
CA VAL A 208 -13.57 7.66 -28.56
C VAL A 208 -12.35 7.87 -27.68
N VAL A 209 -12.21 7.04 -26.64
CA VAL A 209 -11.00 6.97 -25.80
C VAL A 209 -10.21 5.74 -26.20
N GLY A 210 -8.97 5.96 -26.63
CA GLY A 210 -8.08 4.91 -27.12
C GLY A 210 -7.54 4.01 -26.02
N LYS A 211 -6.78 2.99 -26.44
CA LYS A 211 -6.06 2.08 -25.52
C LYS A 211 -4.80 2.73 -24.97
N HIS A 212 -4.26 3.70 -25.68
CA HIS A 212 -3.08 4.47 -25.32
C HIS A 212 -3.47 5.83 -24.71
N ARG A 213 -2.50 6.72 -24.48
CA ARG A 213 -2.72 8.06 -23.88
C ARG A 213 -3.36 9.07 -24.83
N HIS A 214 -4.33 8.65 -25.64
CA HIS A 214 -5.00 9.55 -26.56
C HIS A 214 -6.50 9.25 -26.71
N ALA A 215 -7.24 10.27 -27.10
CA ALA A 215 -8.67 10.22 -27.40
C ALA A 215 -8.96 11.11 -28.61
N TRP A 216 -10.06 10.86 -29.31
CA TRP A 216 -10.50 11.72 -30.39
C TRP A 216 -12.01 12.00 -30.33
N VAL A 217 -12.36 13.18 -30.81
CA VAL A 217 -13.73 13.67 -30.96
C VAL A 217 -13.94 13.93 -32.45
N GLU A 218 -14.95 13.28 -33.01
CA GLU A 218 -15.37 13.44 -34.39
C GLU A 218 -16.77 14.07 -34.41
N GLY A 219 -16.90 15.22 -35.07
CA GLY A 219 -18.18 15.89 -35.24
C GLY A 219 -18.04 17.40 -35.33
N ASN A 220 -19.11 18.08 -35.75
CA ASN A 220 -19.15 19.53 -35.74
C ASN A 220 -19.50 20.05 -34.33
N VAL A 221 -18.47 20.45 -33.58
CA VAL A 221 -18.60 20.92 -32.19
C VAL A 221 -18.09 22.36 -32.10
N GLY A 222 -18.91 23.24 -31.52
CA GLY A 222 -18.51 24.62 -31.22
C GLY A 222 -17.32 24.67 -30.26
N GLU A 223 -16.52 25.74 -30.30
CA GLU A 223 -15.27 25.81 -29.52
C GLU A 223 -15.48 25.68 -28.00
N ASN A 224 -16.56 26.27 -27.48
CA ASN A 224 -16.89 26.21 -26.06
C ASN A 224 -17.29 24.78 -25.66
N ASP A 225 -18.14 24.14 -26.46
CA ASP A 225 -18.59 22.76 -26.20
C ASP A 225 -17.43 21.77 -26.36
N ALA A 226 -16.52 22.01 -27.31
CA ALA A 226 -15.29 21.24 -27.46
C ALA A 226 -14.40 21.37 -26.22
N ALA A 227 -14.21 22.59 -25.69
CA ALA A 227 -13.45 22.81 -24.46
C ALA A 227 -14.06 22.07 -23.26
N LEU A 228 -15.39 22.10 -23.13
CA LEU A 228 -16.13 21.33 -22.12
C LEU A 228 -15.90 19.82 -22.25
N LEU A 229 -16.03 19.29 -23.47
CA LEU A 229 -15.83 17.85 -23.74
C LEU A 229 -14.38 17.43 -23.47
N ILE A 230 -13.40 18.21 -23.93
CA ILE A 230 -11.97 17.92 -23.72
C ILE A 230 -11.65 17.91 -22.22
N ALA A 231 -12.09 18.92 -21.48
CA ALA A 231 -11.87 19.00 -20.04
C ALA A 231 -12.54 17.82 -19.31
N ASN A 232 -13.74 17.42 -19.73
CA ASN A 232 -14.43 16.25 -19.19
C ASN A 232 -13.66 14.96 -19.49
N ILE A 233 -13.20 14.75 -20.73
CA ILE A 233 -12.41 13.56 -21.10
C ILE A 233 -11.12 13.50 -20.28
N PHE A 234 -10.41 14.62 -20.19
CA PHE A 234 -9.16 14.70 -19.43
C PHE A 234 -9.38 14.39 -17.95
N ILE A 235 -10.33 15.07 -17.29
CA ILE A 235 -10.55 14.88 -15.86
C ILE A 235 -11.21 13.53 -15.55
N LYS A 236 -12.30 13.15 -16.23
CA LYS A 236 -13.05 11.92 -15.95
C LYS A 236 -12.20 10.69 -16.26
N TYR A 237 -11.53 10.62 -17.40
CA TYR A 237 -10.80 9.42 -17.84
C TYR A 237 -9.30 9.49 -17.55
N PHE A 238 -8.58 10.45 -18.10
CA PHE A 238 -7.11 10.46 -17.97
C PHE A 238 -6.61 10.79 -16.55
N VAL A 239 -7.29 11.67 -15.81
CA VAL A 239 -6.90 11.99 -14.43
C VAL A 239 -7.49 10.99 -13.44
N ASN A 240 -8.78 10.65 -13.56
CA ASN A 240 -9.52 9.87 -12.56
C ASN A 240 -9.81 8.41 -12.92
N GLY A 241 -9.49 7.93 -14.13
CA GLY A 241 -9.66 6.52 -14.51
C GLY A 241 -11.09 6.10 -14.87
N GLY A 242 -12.00 7.05 -15.17
CA GLY A 242 -13.40 6.76 -15.51
C GLY A 242 -14.24 6.27 -14.34
N ARG A 243 -13.84 6.58 -13.11
CA ARG A 243 -14.47 6.13 -11.86
C ARG A 243 -15.77 6.88 -11.59
N GLU A 244 -16.77 6.15 -11.10
CA GLU A 244 -17.97 6.74 -10.49
C GLU A 244 -17.75 7.03 -8.99
N GLU A 245 -18.37 8.09 -8.49
CA GLU A 245 -18.24 8.54 -7.09
C GLU A 245 -18.61 7.46 -6.06
N PHE A 246 -19.47 6.50 -6.42
CA PHE A 246 -19.88 5.41 -5.52
C PHE A 246 -18.74 4.44 -5.18
N VAL A 247 -17.73 4.29 -6.07
CA VAL A 247 -16.50 3.54 -5.82
C VAL A 247 -15.45 4.41 -5.10
N ALA A 248 -15.52 5.74 -5.28
CA ALA A 248 -14.64 6.71 -4.62
C ALA A 248 -14.95 6.93 -3.13
N GLN A 249 -16.18 6.69 -2.68
CA GLN A 249 -16.59 6.81 -1.27
C GLN A 249 -16.07 5.68 -0.37
N ARG A 250 -15.55 4.58 -0.92
CA ARG A 250 -14.83 3.59 -0.10
C ARG A 250 -13.49 4.19 0.27
N LYS A 251 -13.35 4.64 1.53
CA LYS A 251 -12.07 4.94 2.21
C LYS A 251 -11.18 3.69 2.38
N GLY A 252 -11.20 2.77 1.42
CA GLY A 252 -10.46 1.53 1.41
C GLY A 252 -9.23 1.62 0.52
N GLU A 253 -8.28 0.74 0.79
CA GLU A 253 -7.09 0.48 -0.02
C GLU A 253 -7.48 0.35 -1.50
N PHE A 254 -7.07 1.32 -2.32
CA PHE A 254 -7.43 1.44 -3.75
C PHE A 254 -6.94 0.25 -4.59
N VAL A 255 -5.94 -0.46 -4.08
CA VAL A 255 -5.39 -1.66 -4.70
C VAL A 255 -5.31 -2.74 -3.62
N PRO A 256 -5.83 -3.94 -3.84
CA PRO A 256 -5.74 -5.04 -2.87
C PRO A 256 -4.32 -5.62 -2.83
N VAL A 257 -3.35 -4.85 -2.33
CA VAL A 257 -1.93 -5.25 -2.21
C VAL A 257 -1.56 -5.49 -0.75
N GLY A 258 -0.93 -6.64 -0.46
CA GLY A 258 -0.47 -6.97 0.89
C GLY A 258 0.52 -5.94 1.44
N LEU A 259 0.69 -5.91 2.76
CA LEU A 259 1.61 -4.99 3.43
C LEU A 259 3.07 -5.20 3.00
N ASP A 260 3.40 -6.43 2.59
CA ASP A 260 4.70 -6.80 2.02
C ASP A 260 4.88 -6.38 0.55
N GLY A 261 3.82 -5.84 -0.07
CA GLY A 261 3.80 -5.44 -1.48
C GLY A 261 3.46 -6.57 -2.46
N SER A 262 3.03 -7.72 -1.97
CA SER A 262 2.70 -8.89 -2.78
C SER A 262 1.20 -9.16 -2.90
N VAL A 263 0.81 -9.76 -4.02
CA VAL A 263 -0.55 -10.21 -4.30
C VAL A 263 -0.50 -11.64 -4.82
N VAL A 264 -1.31 -12.53 -4.27
CA VAL A 264 -1.48 -13.90 -4.75
C VAL A 264 -2.81 -13.99 -5.49
N LEU A 265 -2.76 -14.25 -6.80
CA LEU A 265 -3.92 -14.57 -7.62
C LEU A 265 -4.10 -16.08 -7.62
N SER A 266 -5.08 -16.56 -6.86
CA SER A 266 -5.40 -17.99 -6.74
C SER A 266 -6.56 -18.34 -7.66
N PHE A 267 -6.30 -19.15 -8.68
CA PHE A 267 -7.28 -19.63 -9.65
C PHE A 267 -7.71 -21.04 -9.28
N SER A 268 -8.99 -21.23 -8.97
CA SER A 268 -9.53 -22.52 -8.50
C SER A 268 -10.69 -22.98 -9.38
N LEU A 269 -10.53 -24.14 -10.01
CA LEU A 269 -11.62 -24.82 -10.71
C LEU A 269 -12.32 -25.78 -9.74
N LEU A 270 -13.58 -25.51 -9.42
CA LEU A 270 -14.36 -26.23 -8.44
C LEU A 270 -15.37 -27.15 -9.12
N ASN A 271 -15.24 -28.45 -8.92
CA ASN A 271 -16.22 -29.44 -9.36
C ASN A 271 -17.14 -29.81 -8.20
N ALA A 272 -18.42 -29.40 -8.28
CA ALA A 272 -19.39 -29.62 -7.22
C ALA A 272 -19.58 -31.11 -6.88
N ASP A 273 -19.87 -31.94 -7.88
CA ASP A 273 -20.00 -33.40 -7.72
C ASP A 273 -19.22 -34.16 -8.82
N PRO A 274 -18.08 -34.77 -8.49
CA PRO A 274 -17.30 -35.60 -9.41
C PRO A 274 -18.07 -36.82 -9.96
N ASN A 275 -19.15 -37.26 -9.30
CA ASN A 275 -19.97 -38.37 -9.78
C ASN A 275 -20.79 -37.99 -11.03
N ASP A 276 -21.05 -36.70 -11.24
CA ASP A 276 -21.80 -36.22 -12.40
C ASP A 276 -20.89 -35.98 -13.61
N TRP A 277 -19.80 -35.28 -13.36
CA TRP A 277 -18.75 -34.97 -14.32
C TRP A 277 -17.49 -34.46 -13.61
N VAL A 278 -16.34 -34.63 -14.27
CA VAL A 278 -15.05 -34.16 -13.77
C VAL A 278 -14.39 -33.31 -14.84
N TYR A 279 -14.28 -32.01 -14.58
CA TYR A 279 -13.59 -31.07 -15.46
C TYR A 279 -12.22 -30.70 -14.95
N ASP A 280 -11.33 -30.48 -15.91
CA ASP A 280 -9.98 -29.99 -15.75
C ASP A 280 -9.72 -28.85 -16.74
N TRP A 281 -8.69 -28.06 -16.51
CA TRP A 281 -8.29 -26.95 -17.37
C TRP A 281 -6.79 -26.98 -17.66
N ASN A 282 -6.39 -26.56 -18.86
CA ASN A 282 -4.98 -26.32 -19.15
C ASN A 282 -4.64 -24.88 -18.74
N PHE A 283 -4.38 -24.69 -17.46
CA PHE A 283 -4.10 -23.37 -16.90
C PHE A 283 -2.79 -22.77 -17.42
N GLN A 284 -1.80 -23.59 -17.75
CA GLN A 284 -0.50 -23.13 -18.25
C GLN A 284 -0.63 -22.22 -19.48
N LYS A 285 -1.54 -22.56 -20.40
CA LYS A 285 -1.79 -21.71 -21.58
C LYS A 285 -2.41 -20.35 -21.23
N ILE A 286 -3.25 -20.30 -20.19
CA ILE A 286 -3.84 -19.05 -19.71
C ILE A 286 -2.74 -18.19 -19.09
N ASP A 287 -1.90 -18.81 -18.27
CA ASP A 287 -0.80 -18.14 -17.57
C ASP A 287 0.16 -17.46 -18.55
N GLU A 288 0.69 -18.24 -19.52
CA GLU A 288 1.70 -17.76 -20.46
C GLU A 288 1.15 -16.77 -21.50
N VAL A 289 -0.06 -16.98 -22.00
CA VAL A 289 -0.60 -16.19 -23.13
C VAL A 289 -1.47 -15.04 -22.67
N MET A 290 -2.29 -15.23 -21.64
CA MET A 290 -3.36 -14.31 -21.27
C MET A 290 -3.06 -13.52 -20.00
N LEU A 291 -2.50 -14.17 -18.95
CA LEU A 291 -2.18 -13.51 -17.68
C LEU A 291 -0.84 -12.78 -17.71
N ALA A 292 0.18 -13.32 -18.40
CA ALA A 292 1.50 -12.71 -18.44
C ALA A 292 1.50 -11.22 -18.85
N PRO A 293 0.74 -10.77 -19.87
CA PRO A 293 0.63 -9.34 -20.19
C PRO A 293 0.04 -8.49 -19.06
N VAL A 294 -0.96 -9.04 -18.35
CA VAL A 294 -1.63 -8.37 -17.22
C VAL A 294 -0.69 -8.24 -16.03
N VAL A 295 0.03 -9.32 -15.70
CA VAL A 295 1.04 -9.33 -14.62
C VAL A 295 2.17 -8.35 -14.92
N GLN A 296 2.66 -8.34 -16.16
CA GLN A 296 3.71 -7.41 -16.57
C GLN A 296 3.26 -5.95 -16.44
N ALA A 297 2.02 -5.65 -16.81
CA ALA A 297 1.44 -4.32 -16.66
C ALA A 297 1.27 -3.90 -15.19
N LEU A 298 0.97 -4.83 -14.29
CA LEU A 298 0.77 -4.55 -12.86
C LEU A 298 2.04 -4.70 -12.00
N ALA A 299 3.16 -5.15 -12.57
CA ALA A 299 4.41 -5.35 -11.86
C ALA A 299 4.92 -4.12 -11.08
N PRO A 300 4.76 -2.86 -11.55
CA PRO A 300 5.13 -1.68 -10.77
C PRO A 300 4.26 -1.44 -9.53
N VAL A 301 3.09 -2.09 -9.45
CA VAL A 301 2.09 -1.91 -8.38
C VAL A 301 2.19 -3.02 -7.35
N ALA A 302 2.44 -4.26 -7.77
CA ALA A 302 2.52 -5.39 -6.86
C ALA A 302 3.43 -6.49 -7.38
N ASN A 303 4.06 -7.21 -6.46
CA ASN A 303 4.68 -8.48 -6.77
C ASN A 303 3.59 -9.57 -6.85
N ILE A 304 3.21 -9.93 -8.07
CA ILE A 304 2.10 -10.84 -8.31
C ILE A 304 2.61 -12.28 -8.41
N HIS A 305 2.03 -13.15 -7.58
CA HIS A 305 2.22 -14.60 -7.64
C HIS A 305 0.93 -15.26 -8.13
N ILE A 306 1.06 -16.19 -9.07
CA ILE A 306 -0.08 -16.93 -9.63
C ILE A 306 -0.05 -18.35 -9.09
N GLU A 307 -1.20 -18.81 -8.59
CA GLU A 307 -1.42 -20.18 -8.16
C GLU A 307 -2.66 -20.72 -8.88
N SER A 308 -2.63 -22.00 -9.24
CA SER A 308 -3.78 -22.66 -9.87
C SER A 308 -4.05 -24.01 -9.22
N GLN A 309 -5.31 -24.33 -8.98
CA GLN A 309 -5.72 -25.61 -8.44
C GLN A 309 -7.06 -26.09 -9.02
N VAL A 310 -7.30 -27.40 -8.91
CA VAL A 310 -8.55 -28.04 -9.27
C VAL A 310 -9.02 -28.84 -8.07
N LEU A 311 -10.23 -28.52 -7.60
CA LEU A 311 -10.83 -29.14 -6.43
C LEU A 311 -12.09 -29.92 -6.83
N TYR A 312 -12.38 -30.92 -6.01
CA TYR A 312 -13.43 -31.90 -6.20
C TYR A 312 -14.26 -31.99 -4.93
N HIS A 313 -15.54 -32.35 -5.05
CA HIS A 313 -16.48 -32.39 -3.92
C HIS A 313 -16.65 -31.05 -3.23
N THR A 314 -16.85 -30.00 -4.02
CA THR A 314 -17.00 -28.62 -3.53
C THR A 314 -18.40 -28.09 -3.79
N PRO A 315 -19.45 -28.62 -3.13
CA PRO A 315 -20.81 -28.11 -3.32
C PRO A 315 -20.92 -26.67 -2.80
N LYS A 316 -21.76 -25.85 -3.43
CA LYS A 316 -22.11 -24.53 -2.91
C LYS A 316 -23.03 -24.64 -1.70
N SER A 317 -22.98 -23.64 -0.81
CA SER A 317 -23.89 -23.56 0.36
C SER A 317 -25.20 -22.83 0.07
N SER A 318 -25.29 -22.03 -1.00
CA SER A 318 -26.50 -21.27 -1.33
C SER A 318 -27.58 -22.15 -1.96
N ILE A 319 -28.84 -21.84 -1.66
CA ILE A 319 -30.01 -22.49 -2.28
C ILE A 319 -30.42 -21.65 -3.49
N CYS A 320 -30.50 -22.28 -4.66
CA CYS A 320 -30.95 -21.62 -5.88
C CYS A 320 -32.19 -22.36 -6.38
N ASN A 321 -33.23 -21.61 -6.75
CA ASN A 321 -34.53 -22.18 -7.06
C ASN A 321 -34.67 -22.39 -8.57
N TRP A 322 -35.28 -23.51 -8.96
CA TRP A 322 -35.63 -23.77 -10.35
C TRP A 322 -36.71 -22.80 -10.84
N ASP A 323 -36.48 -22.16 -11.98
CA ASP A 323 -37.47 -21.32 -12.66
C ASP A 323 -37.79 -21.89 -14.05
N ASP A 324 -39.06 -22.27 -14.24
CA ASP A 324 -39.54 -22.89 -15.47
C ASP A 324 -39.47 -21.95 -16.69
N LYS A 325 -39.43 -20.63 -16.49
CA LYS A 325 -39.36 -19.64 -17.59
C LYS A 325 -37.97 -19.55 -18.21
N SER A 326 -36.94 -19.64 -17.38
CA SER A 326 -35.54 -19.58 -17.78
C SER A 326 -34.93 -20.96 -18.03
N GLY A 327 -35.60 -22.03 -17.58
CA GLY A 327 -35.18 -23.41 -17.79
C GLY A 327 -33.91 -23.77 -16.99
N GLY A 328 -33.73 -23.16 -15.81
CA GLY A 328 -32.55 -23.35 -14.98
C GLY A 328 -32.75 -22.97 -13.52
N ASN A 329 -31.74 -23.26 -12.69
CA ASN A 329 -31.70 -22.83 -11.30
C ASN A 329 -31.18 -21.40 -11.22
N ILE A 330 -32.00 -20.49 -10.69
CA ILE A 330 -31.65 -19.08 -10.52
C ILE A 330 -31.14 -18.85 -9.09
N CYS A 331 -29.97 -18.24 -8.98
CA CYS A 331 -29.45 -17.69 -7.72
C CYS A 331 -29.71 -16.18 -7.67
N GLY A 332 -30.48 -15.74 -6.67
CA GLY A 332 -30.75 -14.32 -6.45
C GLY A 332 -29.55 -13.59 -5.83
N ILE A 333 -29.54 -12.26 -5.93
CA ILE A 333 -28.47 -11.42 -5.35
C ILE A 333 -28.33 -11.62 -3.84
N GLY A 334 -29.44 -11.87 -3.13
CA GLY A 334 -29.46 -12.10 -1.68
C GLY A 334 -28.78 -13.40 -1.25
N ASP A 335 -28.67 -14.36 -2.18
CA ASP A 335 -28.10 -15.68 -1.92
C ASP A 335 -26.61 -15.75 -2.27
N LEU A 336 -26.09 -14.81 -3.09
CA LEU A 336 -24.69 -14.77 -3.51
C LEU A 336 -23.67 -14.66 -2.36
N PRO A 337 -23.92 -13.90 -1.26
CA PRO A 337 -23.01 -13.89 -0.11
C PRO A 337 -22.82 -15.29 0.50
N PHE A 338 -23.83 -16.15 0.40
CA PHE A 338 -23.80 -17.53 0.91
C PHE A 338 -23.36 -18.54 -0.16
N PHE A 339 -23.01 -18.09 -1.36
CA PHE A 339 -22.53 -18.96 -2.43
C PHE A 339 -21.14 -19.52 -2.10
N VAL A 340 -20.26 -18.67 -1.54
CA VAL A 340 -18.90 -19.03 -1.15
C VAL A 340 -18.92 -19.83 0.15
N ASN A 341 -18.55 -21.11 0.07
CA ASN A 341 -18.42 -21.97 1.26
C ASN A 341 -16.94 -22.08 1.68
N SER A 342 -16.46 -21.09 2.44
CA SER A 342 -15.05 -21.06 2.89
C SER A 342 -14.67 -22.24 3.80
N ASN A 343 -15.64 -22.91 4.42
CA ASN A 343 -15.37 -24.01 5.34
C ASN A 343 -15.19 -25.35 4.62
N GLU A 344 -15.89 -25.56 3.50
CA GLU A 344 -15.85 -26.82 2.76
C GLU A 344 -14.93 -26.78 1.54
N TRP A 345 -14.73 -25.61 0.92
CA TRP A 345 -13.95 -25.52 -0.31
C TRP A 345 -12.44 -25.62 -0.10
N HIS A 346 -11.95 -25.57 1.15
CA HIS A 346 -10.54 -25.75 1.52
C HIS A 346 -9.57 -25.10 0.52
N LEU A 347 -9.80 -23.82 0.22
CA LEU A 347 -9.02 -23.04 -0.75
C LEU A 347 -7.66 -22.67 -0.14
N ASP A 348 -6.79 -23.67 -0.02
CA ASP A 348 -5.44 -23.50 0.50
C ASP A 348 -4.55 -22.79 -0.53
N THR A 349 -3.67 -21.91 -0.05
CA THR A 349 -2.70 -21.20 -0.89
C THR A 349 -1.31 -21.40 -0.30
N SER A 350 -0.34 -21.68 -1.16
CA SER A 350 0.98 -22.13 -0.70
C SER A 350 1.83 -20.97 -0.15
N ILE A 351 1.60 -19.76 -0.65
CA ILE A 351 2.39 -18.57 -0.34
C ILE A 351 1.80 -17.76 0.83
N ALA A 352 0.50 -17.87 1.11
CA ALA A 352 -0.15 -17.03 2.13
C ALA A 352 0.04 -17.49 3.58
N ALA A 353 0.81 -18.55 3.83
CA ALA A 353 1.10 -19.04 5.18
C ALA A 353 1.78 -17.98 6.09
N ALA A 354 2.38 -16.92 5.51
CA ALA A 354 2.98 -15.82 6.25
C ALA A 354 1.98 -14.72 6.68
N GLY A 355 0.74 -14.72 6.17
CA GLY A 355 -0.34 -13.80 6.59
C GLY A 355 -0.17 -12.31 6.25
N ARG A 356 0.85 -11.93 5.46
CA ARG A 356 1.15 -10.52 5.10
C ARG A 356 0.79 -10.17 3.65
N SER A 357 0.73 -11.17 2.79
CA SER A 357 0.36 -11.04 1.38
C SER A 357 -1.16 -11.01 1.21
N LYS A 358 -1.66 -10.25 0.23
CA LYS A 358 -3.10 -10.22 -0.08
C LYS A 358 -3.44 -11.30 -1.09
N ILE A 359 -4.49 -12.09 -0.81
CA ILE A 359 -4.97 -13.14 -1.72
C ILE A 359 -6.23 -12.64 -2.42
N LEU A 360 -6.30 -12.84 -3.73
CA LEU A 360 -7.52 -12.73 -4.53
C LEU A 360 -7.86 -14.10 -5.12
N GLN A 361 -9.07 -14.59 -4.83
CA GLN A 361 -9.55 -15.90 -5.22
C GLN A 361 -10.44 -15.78 -6.45
N PHE A 362 -10.04 -16.39 -7.56
CA PHE A 362 -10.82 -16.49 -8.79
C PHE A 362 -11.32 -17.92 -8.94
N VAL A 363 -12.60 -18.10 -8.66
CA VAL A 363 -13.24 -19.40 -8.64
C VAL A 363 -14.05 -19.61 -9.91
N VAL A 364 -13.77 -20.69 -10.63
CA VAL A 364 -14.64 -21.21 -11.69
C VAL A 364 -15.42 -22.38 -11.11
N TYR A 365 -16.71 -22.17 -10.88
CA TYR A 365 -17.60 -23.16 -10.29
C TYR A 365 -18.34 -23.94 -11.38
N VAL A 366 -18.21 -25.26 -11.33
CA VAL A 366 -18.95 -26.20 -12.17
C VAL A 366 -20.07 -26.83 -11.33
N PRO A 367 -21.35 -26.57 -11.65
CA PRO A 367 -22.47 -27.09 -10.86
C PRO A 367 -22.61 -28.61 -10.99
N SER A 368 -23.39 -29.21 -10.09
CA SER A 368 -23.82 -30.60 -10.21
C SER A 368 -24.90 -30.74 -11.28
N ARG A 369 -25.18 -31.97 -11.72
CA ARG A 369 -26.16 -32.27 -12.77
C ARG A 369 -27.57 -31.83 -12.39
N ASN A 370 -27.94 -31.98 -11.13
CA ASN A 370 -29.26 -31.59 -10.62
C ASN A 370 -29.43 -30.06 -10.56
N GLU A 371 -28.33 -29.33 -10.43
CA GLU A 371 -28.35 -27.88 -10.32
C GLU A 371 -28.08 -27.17 -11.66
N CYS A 372 -27.79 -27.91 -12.74
CA CYS A 372 -27.46 -27.33 -14.03
C CYS A 372 -28.68 -27.15 -14.95
N PRO A 373 -28.81 -26.04 -15.70
CA PRO A 373 -27.95 -24.86 -15.71
C PRO A 373 -28.16 -23.96 -14.48
N LEU A 374 -27.06 -23.46 -13.91
CA LEU A 374 -27.06 -22.54 -12.79
C LEU A 374 -26.84 -21.11 -13.31
N LEU A 375 -27.80 -20.23 -13.06
CA LEU A 375 -27.85 -18.89 -13.64
C LEU A 375 -27.91 -17.84 -12.52
N LEU A 376 -27.08 -16.81 -12.64
CA LEU A 376 -27.05 -15.70 -11.68
C LEU A 376 -27.98 -14.55 -12.11
N GLN A 377 -28.69 -13.97 -11.14
CA GLN A 377 -29.59 -12.84 -11.38
C GLN A 377 -28.92 -11.50 -11.04
N LEU A 378 -29.12 -10.50 -11.89
CA LEU A 378 -28.70 -9.12 -11.68
C LEU A 378 -29.70 -8.37 -10.77
N PRO A 379 -29.32 -7.21 -10.19
CA PRO A 379 -30.21 -6.41 -9.35
C PRO A 379 -31.50 -5.94 -10.05
N ASN A 380 -31.48 -5.83 -11.38
CA ASN A 380 -32.62 -5.48 -12.22
C ASN A 380 -33.57 -6.67 -12.49
N GLY A 381 -33.30 -7.84 -11.92
CA GLY A 381 -34.09 -9.06 -12.11
C GLY A 381 -33.78 -9.83 -13.40
N GLN A 382 -32.90 -9.33 -14.26
CA GLN A 382 -32.48 -10.01 -15.48
C GLN A 382 -31.39 -11.05 -15.21
N ILE A 383 -31.24 -12.02 -16.11
CA ILE A 383 -30.19 -13.03 -16.03
C ILE A 383 -28.85 -12.41 -16.46
N SER A 384 -27.81 -12.66 -15.67
CA SER A 384 -26.46 -12.19 -15.97
C SER A 384 -25.90 -12.88 -17.22
N LYS A 385 -25.41 -12.09 -18.18
CA LYS A 385 -24.76 -12.61 -19.40
C LYS A 385 -23.39 -13.24 -19.12
N THR A 386 -22.67 -12.74 -18.13
CA THR A 386 -21.32 -13.20 -17.76
C THR A 386 -21.36 -14.33 -16.74
N ASN A 387 -22.51 -14.55 -16.09
CA ASN A 387 -22.73 -15.56 -15.06
C ASN A 387 -21.67 -15.58 -13.95
N GLY A 388 -21.18 -14.39 -13.56
CA GLY A 388 -20.19 -14.23 -12.49
C GLY A 388 -20.48 -13.00 -11.63
N PHE A 389 -19.88 -12.98 -10.43
CA PHE A 389 -19.96 -11.88 -9.48
C PHE A 389 -18.62 -11.69 -8.74
N ILE A 390 -18.42 -10.52 -8.15
CA ILE A 390 -17.24 -10.21 -7.35
C ILE A 390 -17.58 -10.02 -5.88
N SER A 391 -16.63 -10.36 -5.04
CA SER A 391 -16.59 -9.98 -3.63
C SER A 391 -15.34 -9.12 -3.40
N PRO A 392 -15.48 -7.80 -3.18
CA PRO A 392 -14.39 -6.81 -3.30
C PRO A 392 -13.08 -7.11 -2.56
N MET A 393 -13.10 -7.81 -1.43
CA MET A 393 -11.90 -8.13 -0.64
C MET A 393 -11.48 -9.59 -0.71
N TRP A 394 -12.23 -10.42 -1.44
CA TRP A 394 -12.04 -11.85 -1.53
C TRP A 394 -11.67 -12.30 -2.94
N GLY A 395 -12.31 -11.74 -3.98
CA GLY A 395 -12.02 -12.06 -5.38
C GLY A 395 -13.29 -12.16 -6.24
N GLY A 396 -13.33 -13.12 -7.15
CA GLY A 396 -14.41 -13.31 -8.12
C GLY A 396 -14.86 -14.76 -8.26
N VAL A 397 -16.14 -14.96 -8.51
CA VAL A 397 -16.73 -16.28 -8.78
C VAL A 397 -17.40 -16.24 -10.15
N ILE A 398 -17.19 -17.29 -10.94
CA ILE A 398 -17.75 -17.48 -12.27
C ILE A 398 -18.40 -18.85 -12.30
N VAL A 399 -19.68 -18.91 -12.64
CA VAL A 399 -20.40 -20.17 -12.81
C VAL A 399 -20.32 -20.58 -14.27
N TRP A 400 -19.59 -21.65 -14.55
CA TRP A 400 -19.50 -22.23 -15.89
C TRP A 400 -20.43 -23.43 -15.99
N ASN A 401 -21.44 -23.32 -16.84
CA ASN A 401 -22.37 -24.41 -17.14
C ASN A 401 -21.83 -25.24 -18.32
N PRO A 402 -21.49 -26.52 -18.11
CA PRO A 402 -21.06 -27.39 -19.18
C PRO A 402 -22.10 -27.52 -20.31
N PRO A 403 -21.68 -27.70 -21.58
CA PRO A 403 -22.61 -27.87 -22.69
C PRO A 403 -23.51 -29.12 -22.53
N GLU A 404 -23.02 -30.13 -21.80
CA GLU A 404 -23.76 -31.36 -21.50
C GLU A 404 -24.83 -31.21 -20.41
N CYS A 405 -25.02 -30.01 -19.85
CA CYS A 405 -26.16 -29.69 -19.00
C CYS A 405 -27.49 -29.70 -19.77
N SER A 406 -27.45 -29.67 -21.10
CA SER A 406 -28.61 -29.97 -21.92
C SER A 406 -28.93 -31.48 -21.84
N ALA A 407 -30.20 -31.81 -21.54
CA ALA A 407 -30.69 -33.08 -20.97
C ALA A 407 -30.42 -34.40 -21.73
N ASP A 408 -29.65 -34.41 -22.83
CA ASP A 408 -29.45 -35.57 -23.71
C ASP A 408 -28.22 -36.44 -23.36
N SER A 409 -27.55 -36.19 -22.24
CA SER A 409 -26.25 -36.82 -21.92
C SER A 409 -26.29 -37.90 -20.82
N GLN A 410 -27.43 -38.53 -20.56
CA GLN A 410 -27.61 -39.41 -19.39
C GLN A 410 -26.73 -40.69 -19.34
N ASN A 411 -26.06 -41.09 -20.43
CA ASN A 411 -25.36 -42.39 -20.50
C ASN A 411 -23.91 -42.35 -21.02
N LYS A 412 -23.21 -41.20 -20.98
CA LYS A 412 -21.79 -41.17 -21.34
C LYS A 412 -20.89 -41.53 -20.15
N PRO A 413 -19.82 -42.32 -20.35
CA PRO A 413 -18.90 -42.66 -19.28
C PRO A 413 -18.29 -41.40 -18.64
N LEU A 414 -18.05 -41.48 -17.33
CA LEU A 414 -17.33 -40.48 -16.53
C LEU A 414 -15.87 -40.40 -16.97
N ILE A 415 -15.64 -39.72 -18.08
CA ILE A 415 -14.30 -39.40 -18.55
C ILE A 415 -13.97 -38.01 -18.04
N ARG A 416 -12.80 -37.85 -17.40
CA ARG A 416 -12.25 -36.54 -17.06
C ARG A 416 -12.11 -35.72 -18.35
N ARG A 417 -12.77 -34.57 -18.41
CA ARG A 417 -12.78 -33.71 -19.60
C ARG A 417 -11.94 -32.47 -19.35
N THR A 418 -11.26 -32.02 -20.38
CA THR A 418 -10.60 -30.73 -20.36
C THR A 418 -11.53 -29.68 -20.96
N MET A 419 -11.68 -28.54 -20.30
CA MET A 419 -12.43 -27.41 -20.80
C MET A 419 -11.93 -26.96 -22.18
N SER A 420 -12.85 -26.55 -23.06
CA SER A 420 -12.49 -26.09 -24.40
C SER A 420 -11.67 -24.78 -24.31
N PRO A 421 -10.71 -24.54 -25.23
CA PRO A 421 -9.97 -23.29 -25.26
C PRO A 421 -10.86 -22.05 -25.46
N GLU A 422 -11.97 -22.19 -26.18
CA GLU A 422 -12.92 -21.10 -26.43
C GLU A 422 -13.67 -20.71 -25.16
N ASP A 423 -14.11 -21.68 -24.37
CA ASP A 423 -14.79 -21.40 -23.09
C ASP A 423 -13.81 -20.83 -22.07
N LEU A 424 -12.56 -21.32 -22.09
CA LEU A 424 -11.49 -20.78 -21.27
C LEU A 424 -11.21 -19.30 -21.57
N GLN A 425 -11.22 -18.92 -22.86
CA GLN A 425 -11.06 -17.53 -23.28
C GLN A 425 -12.23 -16.66 -22.83
N LYS A 426 -13.48 -17.15 -22.92
CA LYS A 426 -14.66 -16.43 -22.41
C LYS A 426 -14.57 -16.19 -20.91
N ILE A 427 -14.22 -17.23 -20.14
CA ILE A 427 -14.02 -17.13 -18.69
C ILE A 427 -12.91 -16.13 -18.39
N PHE A 428 -11.80 -16.17 -19.14
CA PHE A 428 -10.70 -15.24 -18.96
C PHE A 428 -11.12 -13.78 -19.18
N HIS A 429 -11.92 -13.47 -20.20
CA HIS A 429 -12.45 -12.11 -20.38
C HIS A 429 -13.28 -11.66 -19.16
N VAL A 430 -14.08 -12.55 -18.57
CA VAL A 430 -14.81 -12.25 -17.34
C VAL A 430 -13.85 -12.03 -16.16
N ILE A 431 -12.81 -12.86 -16.02
CA ILE A 431 -11.76 -12.70 -14.98
C ILE A 431 -11.08 -11.34 -15.11
N VAL A 432 -10.70 -10.90 -16.32
CA VAL A 432 -10.10 -9.58 -16.54
C VAL A 432 -11.08 -8.48 -16.16
N GLY A 433 -12.36 -8.59 -16.54
CA GLY A 433 -13.40 -7.65 -16.10
C GLY A 433 -13.54 -7.59 -14.57
N GLN A 434 -13.50 -8.72 -13.90
CA GLN A 434 -13.53 -8.81 -12.43
C GLN A 434 -12.27 -8.20 -11.80
N LEU A 435 -11.09 -8.46 -12.35
CA LEU A 435 -9.83 -7.88 -11.92
C LEU A 435 -9.87 -6.35 -12.03
N ARG A 436 -10.37 -5.81 -13.14
CA ARG A 436 -10.56 -4.36 -13.35
C ARG A 436 -11.45 -3.76 -12.26
N LEU A 437 -12.57 -4.40 -11.93
CA LEU A 437 -13.47 -3.96 -10.85
C LEU A 437 -12.79 -3.98 -9.47
N LEU A 438 -12.00 -5.02 -9.17
CA LEU A 438 -11.27 -5.14 -7.90
C LEU A 438 -10.19 -4.06 -7.75
N PHE A 439 -9.61 -3.60 -8.87
CA PHE A 439 -8.66 -2.48 -8.92
C PHE A 439 -9.36 -1.12 -9.09
N GLY A 440 -10.69 -1.07 -8.99
CA GLY A 440 -11.46 0.17 -8.95
C GLY A 440 -11.86 0.77 -10.30
N PHE A 441 -11.66 0.05 -11.40
CA PHE A 441 -12.06 0.44 -12.77
C PHE A 441 -13.41 -0.18 -13.16
N LYS A 442 -14.02 0.27 -14.26
CA LYS A 442 -15.24 -0.35 -14.82
C LYS A 442 -14.88 -1.67 -15.55
N SER A 443 -15.74 -2.69 -15.42
CA SER A 443 -15.55 -3.99 -16.10
C SER A 443 -15.75 -3.90 -17.61
N ASP A 444 -16.71 -3.10 -18.04
CA ASP A 444 -17.00 -2.76 -19.43
C ASP A 444 -17.40 -1.28 -19.49
N TYR A 445 -16.99 -0.61 -20.56
CA TYR A 445 -17.38 0.78 -20.85
C TYR A 445 -18.46 0.86 -21.94
N ILE A 446 -19.18 -0.23 -22.17
CA ILE A 446 -20.22 -0.26 -23.19
C ILE A 446 -21.44 0.49 -22.65
N GLN A 447 -21.63 1.70 -23.19
CA GLN A 447 -22.76 2.62 -23.02
C GLN A 447 -23.06 3.04 -21.57
N ASP A 448 -22.42 4.13 -21.16
CA ASP A 448 -22.82 4.95 -20.00
C ASP A 448 -24.12 5.69 -20.39
N ASP A 449 -25.26 5.36 -19.78
CA ASP A 449 -26.60 5.92 -20.05
C ASP A 449 -26.66 7.48 -19.91
N ASP A 450 -25.63 8.10 -19.32
CA ASP A 450 -25.55 9.56 -19.18
C ASP A 450 -24.92 10.29 -20.39
N MET A 451 -24.28 9.57 -21.33
CA MET A 451 -23.73 10.11 -22.58
C MET A 451 -23.67 9.01 -23.67
N ASP A 452 -24.73 8.88 -24.47
CA ASP A 452 -24.95 7.86 -25.52
C ASP A 452 -23.85 7.69 -26.61
N LEU A 453 -22.70 8.39 -26.56
CA LEU A 453 -21.72 8.48 -27.65
C LEU A 453 -20.23 8.28 -27.29
N ILE A 454 -19.87 7.85 -26.06
CA ILE A 454 -18.47 7.58 -25.71
C ILE A 454 -18.12 6.10 -25.89
N ASN A 455 -17.25 5.77 -26.85
CA ASN A 455 -16.69 4.44 -27.03
C ASN A 455 -15.30 4.35 -26.37
N ILE A 456 -15.02 3.30 -25.61
CA ILE A 456 -13.71 3.08 -24.96
C ILE A 456 -13.15 1.76 -25.45
N LEU A 457 -11.93 1.81 -25.99
CA LEU A 457 -11.29 0.64 -26.57
C LEU A 457 -10.67 -0.28 -25.51
N ALA A 458 -10.91 -1.57 -25.65
CA ALA A 458 -10.34 -2.60 -24.79
C ALA A 458 -8.89 -2.92 -25.17
N SER A 459 -8.03 -3.08 -24.16
CA SER A 459 -6.62 -3.45 -24.32
C SER A 459 -6.43 -4.96 -24.21
N GLU A 460 -5.57 -5.53 -25.06
CA GLU A 460 -5.18 -6.94 -24.99
C GLU A 460 -4.38 -7.26 -23.70
N LYS A 461 -3.78 -6.23 -23.08
CA LYS A 461 -3.08 -6.35 -21.79
C LYS A 461 -4.02 -6.32 -20.59
N GLY A 462 -5.34 -6.31 -20.81
CA GLY A 462 -6.37 -6.18 -19.78
C GLY A 462 -6.61 -4.76 -19.26
N PHE A 463 -5.58 -3.92 -19.22
CA PHE A 463 -5.65 -2.51 -18.84
C PHE A 463 -5.12 -1.61 -19.97
N THR A 464 -5.72 -0.44 -20.14
CA THR A 464 -5.24 0.60 -21.06
C THR A 464 -4.06 1.36 -20.44
N GLU A 465 -3.24 2.03 -21.24
CA GLU A 465 -2.07 2.73 -20.71
C GLU A 465 -2.44 3.89 -19.78
N TRP A 466 -3.55 4.58 -20.06
CA TRP A 466 -4.01 5.68 -19.23
C TRP A 466 -4.63 5.18 -17.91
N GLU A 467 -5.27 4.00 -17.90
CA GLU A 467 -5.73 3.35 -16.65
C GLU A 467 -4.54 2.99 -15.77
N LEU A 468 -3.48 2.42 -16.36
CA LEU A 468 -2.24 2.10 -15.65
C LEU A 468 -1.59 3.36 -15.08
N ASP A 469 -1.54 4.47 -15.83
CA ASP A 469 -1.01 5.73 -15.33
C ASP A 469 -1.81 6.25 -14.10
N VAL A 470 -3.15 6.13 -14.11
CA VAL A 470 -4.00 6.47 -12.96
C VAL A 470 -3.68 5.55 -11.78
N LEU A 471 -3.58 4.24 -12.03
CA LEU A 471 -3.30 3.23 -11.03
C LEU A 471 -1.96 3.50 -10.33
N TYR A 472 -0.90 3.76 -11.11
CA TYR A 472 0.44 4.04 -10.62
C TYR A 472 0.49 5.30 -9.77
N ARG A 473 -0.12 6.41 -10.23
CA ARG A 473 -0.14 7.68 -9.48
C ARG A 473 -0.83 7.53 -8.14
N HIS A 474 -2.00 6.89 -8.13
CA HIS A 474 -2.76 6.72 -6.90
C HIS A 474 -2.05 5.77 -5.93
N HIS A 475 -1.53 4.65 -6.43
CA HIS A 475 -0.77 3.70 -5.62
C HIS A 475 0.53 4.31 -5.07
N ALA A 476 1.23 5.13 -5.86
CA ALA A 476 2.41 5.86 -5.42
C ALA A 476 2.10 6.77 -4.23
N CYS A 477 1.08 7.60 -4.35
CA CYS A 477 0.65 8.49 -3.28
C CYS A 477 0.16 7.73 -2.04
N TYR A 478 -0.67 6.69 -2.22
CA TYR A 478 -1.19 5.89 -1.11
C TYR A 478 -0.06 5.22 -0.32
N ASN A 479 0.89 4.59 -1.00
CA ASN A 479 2.02 3.92 -0.35
C ASN A 479 2.96 4.90 0.35
N LEU A 480 3.18 6.08 -0.23
CA LEU A 480 3.99 7.13 0.41
C LEU A 480 3.35 7.63 1.71
N ILE A 481 2.03 7.86 1.70
CA ILE A 481 1.29 8.23 2.92
C ILE A 481 1.36 7.09 3.94
N SER A 482 1.06 5.85 3.54
CA SER A 482 1.11 4.68 4.42
C SER A 482 2.51 4.45 5.02
N CYS A 483 3.55 4.52 4.20
CA CYS A 483 4.95 4.43 4.64
C CYS A 483 5.25 5.49 5.70
N THR A 484 4.82 6.72 5.45
CA THR A 484 5.05 7.86 6.34
C THR A 484 4.35 7.69 7.67
N THR A 485 3.07 7.28 7.66
CA THR A 485 2.30 7.03 8.89
C THR A 485 2.87 5.87 9.71
N THR A 486 3.36 4.81 9.04
CA THR A 486 4.01 3.67 9.69
C THR A 486 5.35 4.06 10.32
N LEU A 487 6.20 4.82 9.61
CA LEU A 487 7.47 5.31 10.15
C LEU A 487 7.27 6.30 11.30
N GLU A 488 6.27 7.18 11.21
CA GLU A 488 5.92 8.10 12.31
C GLU A 488 5.44 7.33 13.54
N SER A 489 4.64 6.28 13.35
CA SER A 489 4.19 5.40 14.43
C SER A 489 5.35 4.65 15.07
N LEU A 490 6.30 4.14 14.25
CA LEU A 490 7.53 3.52 14.74
C LEU A 490 8.37 4.51 15.56
N SER A 491 8.55 5.73 15.05
CA SER A 491 9.28 6.81 15.72
C SER A 491 8.68 7.12 17.10
N LYS A 492 7.36 7.32 17.16
CA LYS A 492 6.64 7.55 18.42
C LYS A 492 6.75 6.37 19.38
N LEU A 493 6.60 5.14 18.89
CA LEU A 493 6.73 3.92 19.70
C LEU A 493 8.11 3.84 20.35
N VAL A 494 9.17 4.00 19.55
CA VAL A 494 10.56 3.93 20.00
C VAL A 494 10.88 5.02 21.02
N GLN A 495 10.40 6.25 20.80
CA GLN A 495 10.59 7.35 21.74
C GLN A 495 9.83 7.14 23.05
N SER A 496 8.60 6.59 22.99
CA SER A 496 7.78 6.31 24.17
C SER A 496 8.31 5.17 25.03
N LEU A 497 9.03 4.23 24.42
CA LEU A 497 9.61 3.06 25.08
C LEU A 497 11.15 3.12 25.07
N PRO A 498 11.78 3.95 25.93
CA PRO A 498 13.22 4.05 26.05
C PRO A 498 13.87 2.81 26.69
N ARG A 499 13.09 1.73 26.88
CA ARG A 499 13.38 0.29 27.11
C ARG A 499 13.70 -0.59 25.90
N MET A 500 13.14 -0.25 24.75
CA MET A 500 12.86 -1.19 23.66
C MET A 500 14.13 -1.67 22.94
N ILE A 501 14.19 -2.96 22.58
CA ILE A 501 15.32 -3.50 21.81
C ILE A 501 15.11 -3.13 20.34
N ILE A 502 16.10 -2.47 19.76
CA ILE A 502 16.10 -2.08 18.34
C ILE A 502 17.32 -2.68 17.70
N MET A 503 17.10 -3.72 16.89
CA MET A 503 18.13 -4.38 16.11
C MET A 503 18.60 -3.50 14.95
N ASP A 504 19.84 -3.71 14.50
CA ASP A 504 20.40 -2.97 13.37
C ASP A 504 19.66 -3.18 12.06
N ASP A 505 19.01 -4.34 11.91
CA ASP A 505 18.23 -4.62 10.71
C ASP A 505 16.99 -3.72 10.61
N ILE A 506 16.36 -3.37 11.73
CA ILE A 506 15.28 -2.36 11.78
C ILE A 506 15.84 -1.00 11.35
N GLY A 507 17.02 -0.62 11.86
CA GLY A 507 17.68 0.63 11.49
C GLY A 507 17.97 0.71 9.98
N LYS A 508 18.45 -0.39 9.38
CA LYS A 508 18.67 -0.49 7.93
C LYS A 508 17.36 -0.43 7.14
N GLN A 509 16.33 -1.16 7.56
CA GLN A 509 15.02 -1.15 6.91
C GLN A 509 14.41 0.26 6.90
N VAL A 510 14.45 0.97 8.02
CA VAL A 510 14.00 2.37 8.10
C VAL A 510 14.81 3.26 7.17
N LYS A 511 16.14 3.11 7.13
CA LYS A 511 17.01 3.89 6.24
C LYS A 511 16.67 3.65 4.76
N TYR A 512 16.57 2.39 4.34
CA TYR A 512 16.23 2.04 2.96
C TYR A 512 14.81 2.44 2.59
N SER A 513 13.87 2.38 3.55
CA SER A 513 12.50 2.87 3.36
C SER A 513 12.48 4.37 3.07
N LEU A 514 13.23 5.18 3.83
CA LEU A 514 13.37 6.63 3.59
C LEU A 514 14.02 6.94 2.24
N GLU A 515 15.07 6.21 1.87
CA GLU A 515 15.73 6.35 0.56
C GLU A 515 14.77 6.02 -0.60
N ALA A 516 14.03 4.92 -0.50
CA ALA A 516 13.03 4.52 -1.48
C ALA A 516 11.86 5.51 -1.56
N ALA A 517 11.41 6.07 -0.44
CA ALA A 517 10.38 7.10 -0.40
C ALA A 517 10.82 8.39 -1.10
N SER A 518 12.06 8.83 -0.86
CA SER A 518 12.64 9.99 -1.55
C SER A 518 12.79 9.74 -3.06
N LEU A 519 13.17 8.52 -3.44
CA LEU A 519 13.26 8.12 -4.85
C LEU A 519 11.87 8.15 -5.51
N ALA A 520 10.84 7.62 -4.84
CA ALA A 520 9.47 7.65 -5.32
C ALA A 520 8.93 9.08 -5.51
N GLU A 521 9.24 9.99 -4.59
CA GLU A 521 8.90 11.41 -4.67
C GLU A 521 9.60 12.10 -5.85
N ASN A 522 10.90 11.87 -6.03
CA ASN A 522 11.65 12.40 -7.17
C ASN A 522 11.09 11.89 -8.49
N ASN A 523 10.82 10.59 -8.61
CA ASN A 523 10.22 10.02 -9.82
C ASN A 523 8.80 10.56 -10.08
N ALA A 524 8.00 10.79 -9.03
CA ALA A 524 6.69 11.43 -9.15
C ALA A 524 6.82 12.85 -9.69
N SER A 525 7.79 13.63 -9.20
CA SER A 525 8.04 15.00 -9.66
C SER A 525 8.49 15.07 -11.13
N LEU A 526 9.20 14.04 -11.61
CA LEU A 526 9.62 13.90 -13.01
C LEU A 526 8.52 13.33 -13.93
N GLY A 527 7.38 12.93 -13.35
CA GLY A 527 6.28 12.30 -14.08
C GLY A 527 6.57 10.88 -14.57
N ILE A 528 7.46 10.15 -13.90
CA ILE A 528 7.80 8.74 -14.17
C ILE A 528 6.96 7.86 -13.23
N TYR A 529 5.69 7.64 -13.59
CA TYR A 529 4.68 7.06 -12.70
C TYR A 529 4.97 5.61 -12.30
N ASP A 530 5.41 4.78 -13.24
CA ASP A 530 5.76 3.37 -13.03
C ASP A 530 6.91 3.21 -12.03
N ALA A 531 8.01 3.94 -12.24
CA ALA A 531 9.15 3.90 -11.32
C ALA A 531 8.81 4.50 -9.94
N SER A 532 7.93 5.51 -9.90
CA SER A 532 7.42 6.06 -8.64
C SER A 532 6.59 5.04 -7.87
N ALA A 533 5.67 4.32 -8.54
CA ALA A 533 4.85 3.28 -7.93
C ALA A 533 5.68 2.10 -7.40
N ALA A 534 6.70 1.66 -8.14
CA ALA A 534 7.58 0.57 -7.72
C ALA A 534 8.42 0.97 -6.49
N SER A 535 8.94 2.20 -6.48
CA SER A 535 9.76 2.71 -5.37
C SER A 535 8.92 2.98 -4.11
N SER A 536 7.68 3.46 -4.27
CA SER A 536 6.77 3.67 -3.14
C SER A 536 6.35 2.34 -2.51
N LEU A 537 6.13 1.31 -3.32
CA LEU A 537 5.85 -0.05 -2.85
C LEU A 537 6.98 -0.58 -1.98
N GLN A 538 8.22 -0.43 -2.45
CA GLN A 538 9.42 -0.81 -1.70
C GLN A 538 9.52 -0.02 -0.38
N ALA A 539 9.27 1.29 -0.42
CA ALA A 539 9.29 2.13 0.77
C ALA A 539 8.29 1.67 1.84
N ARG A 540 7.04 1.40 1.43
CA ARG A 540 5.98 0.88 2.29
C ARG A 540 6.35 -0.48 2.89
N SER A 541 6.75 -1.42 2.03
CA SER A 541 7.12 -2.79 2.45
C SER A 541 8.23 -2.78 3.50
N LEU A 542 9.28 -1.98 3.29
CA LEU A 542 10.39 -1.83 4.25
C LEU A 542 9.97 -1.15 5.56
N ALA A 543 9.07 -0.16 5.52
CA ALA A 543 8.55 0.48 6.73
C ALA A 543 7.70 -0.50 7.56
N GLU A 544 6.86 -1.28 6.89
CA GLU A 544 6.05 -2.33 7.51
C GLU A 544 6.94 -3.44 8.10
N ASP A 545 7.97 -3.90 7.38
CA ASP A 545 8.93 -4.86 7.90
C ASP A 545 9.68 -4.37 9.14
N ALA A 546 10.03 -3.09 9.18
CA ALA A 546 10.64 -2.47 10.35
C ALA A 546 9.68 -2.42 11.54
N PHE A 547 8.43 -2.00 11.33
CA PHE A 547 7.43 -1.87 12.38
C PHE A 547 6.98 -3.23 12.93
N PHE A 548 6.75 -4.20 12.04
CA PHE A 548 6.29 -5.54 12.37
C PHE A 548 7.44 -6.53 12.66
N HIS A 549 8.66 -6.04 12.83
CA HIS A 549 9.81 -6.88 13.12
C HIS A 549 9.59 -7.71 14.41
N PRO A 550 9.88 -9.03 14.43
CA PRO A 550 9.59 -9.90 15.57
C PRO A 550 10.21 -9.42 16.91
N SER A 551 11.35 -8.74 16.86
CA SER A 551 12.01 -8.19 18.06
C SER A 551 11.25 -7.02 18.70
N ILE A 552 10.42 -6.29 17.92
CA ILE A 552 9.56 -5.20 18.43
C ILE A 552 8.27 -5.79 19.03
N MET A 553 7.77 -6.89 18.47
CA MET A 553 6.54 -7.53 18.93
C MET A 553 6.72 -8.44 20.13
N SER A 554 7.90 -9.04 20.27
CA SER A 554 8.19 -9.94 21.38
C SER A 554 8.40 -9.14 22.66
N ILE A 555 7.49 -9.30 23.62
CA ILE A 555 7.44 -8.62 24.92
C ILE A 555 8.62 -9.05 25.81
N SER A 556 9.83 -8.64 25.45
CA SER A 556 11.03 -8.76 26.29
C SER A 556 11.35 -7.44 27.01
N TYR A 557 10.34 -6.57 27.16
CA TYR A 557 10.51 -5.25 27.76
C TYR A 557 10.54 -5.33 29.28
N SER A 558 11.74 -5.48 29.85
CA SER A 558 11.95 -5.29 31.28
C SER A 558 11.85 -3.80 31.65
N SER A 559 10.75 -3.40 32.28
CA SER A 559 10.54 -2.02 32.77
C SER A 559 11.56 -1.64 33.84
N LEU A 560 11.77 -0.33 34.06
CA LEU A 560 12.67 0.17 35.13
C LEU A 560 12.30 -0.44 36.48
N GLU A 561 11.02 -0.57 36.74
CA GLU A 561 10.46 -1.19 37.94
C GLU A 561 10.87 -2.65 38.07
N HIS A 562 10.84 -3.42 36.99
CA HIS A 562 11.24 -4.84 37.00
C HIS A 562 12.74 -5.00 37.31
N TYR A 563 13.56 -4.11 36.75
CA TYR A 563 14.99 -4.07 37.06
C TYR A 563 15.21 -3.72 38.54
N PHE A 564 14.56 -2.66 39.06
CA PHE A 564 14.66 -2.32 40.46
C PHE A 564 14.16 -3.45 41.36
N ALA A 565 13.07 -4.14 41.00
CA ALA A 565 12.56 -5.27 41.76
C ALA A 565 13.55 -6.45 41.83
N ILE A 566 14.29 -6.72 40.75
CA ILE A 566 15.30 -7.79 40.71
C ILE A 566 16.56 -7.39 41.50
N TYR A 567 17.07 -6.17 41.31
CA TYR A 567 18.40 -5.79 41.81
C TYR A 567 18.37 -5.07 43.18
N MET A 568 17.32 -4.33 43.53
CA MET A 568 17.26 -3.61 44.82
C MET A 568 17.34 -4.52 46.05
N PRO A 569 16.73 -5.72 46.09
CA PRO A 569 16.86 -6.61 47.25
C PRO A 569 18.31 -6.97 47.59
N PHE A 570 19.18 -7.06 46.58
CA PHE A 570 20.61 -7.38 46.77
C PHE A 570 21.44 -6.13 47.09
N PHE A 571 21.23 -5.03 46.36
CA PHE A 571 22.09 -3.85 46.48
C PHE A 571 21.65 -2.86 47.56
N ALA A 572 20.35 -2.70 47.83
CA ALA A 572 19.86 -1.70 48.77
C ALA A 572 20.31 -1.96 50.22
N PRO A 573 20.23 -3.20 50.76
CA PRO A 573 20.73 -3.48 52.10
C PRO A 573 22.24 -3.21 52.22
N VAL A 574 23.02 -3.68 51.25
CA VAL A 574 24.49 -3.48 51.24
C VAL A 574 24.84 -2.00 51.15
N SER A 575 24.19 -1.26 50.24
CA SER A 575 24.38 0.19 50.07
C SER A 575 24.08 0.94 51.37
N LEU A 576 22.95 0.62 52.02
CA LEU A 576 22.53 1.27 53.26
C LEU A 576 23.57 1.07 54.38
N HIS A 577 24.06 -0.15 54.55
CA HIS A 577 25.05 -0.45 55.58
C HIS A 577 26.40 0.24 55.31
N LEU A 578 26.84 0.29 54.04
CA LEU A 578 28.06 0.98 53.65
C LEU A 578 27.95 2.49 53.86
N ILE A 579 26.84 3.12 53.46
CA ILE A 579 26.60 4.56 53.65
C ILE A 579 26.55 4.89 55.13
N LEU A 580 25.81 4.13 55.94
CA LEU A 580 25.73 4.34 57.39
C LEU A 580 27.10 4.20 58.08
N ALA A 581 27.91 3.21 57.67
CA ALA A 581 29.26 3.02 58.20
C ALA A 581 30.15 4.23 57.90
N VAL A 582 30.09 4.75 56.66
CA VAL A 582 30.89 5.91 56.24
C VAL A 582 30.41 7.19 56.91
N VAL A 583 29.09 7.44 57.00
CA VAL A 583 28.54 8.61 57.69
C VAL A 583 28.91 8.61 59.18
N ARG A 584 28.84 7.45 59.84
CA ARG A 584 29.25 7.31 61.25
C ARG A 584 30.75 7.57 61.43
N GLU A 585 31.61 7.02 60.57
CA GLU A 585 33.06 7.21 60.70
C GLU A 585 33.50 8.64 60.34
N ILE A 586 32.87 9.28 59.34
CA ILE A 586 33.07 10.72 59.05
C ILE A 586 32.62 11.57 60.24
N GLY A 587 31.45 11.29 60.80
CA GLY A 587 30.92 12.00 61.97
C GLY A 587 31.79 11.84 63.21
N ARG A 588 32.38 10.66 63.41
CA ARG A 588 33.38 10.40 64.46
C ARG A 588 34.67 11.16 64.18
N TYR A 589 35.22 11.09 62.97
CA TYR A 589 36.47 11.78 62.60
C TYR A 589 36.35 13.29 62.77
N ARG A 590 35.21 13.89 62.36
CA ARG A 590 34.93 15.32 62.58
C ARG A 590 34.89 15.68 64.07
N ARG A 591 34.19 14.90 64.89
CA ARG A 591 34.11 15.12 66.35
C ARG A 591 35.47 15.00 67.03
N GLU A 592 36.25 13.99 66.65
CA GLU A 592 37.59 13.76 67.21
C GLU A 592 38.62 14.81 66.74
N ARG A 593 38.50 15.28 65.50
CA ARG A 593 39.31 16.41 64.99
C ARG A 593 38.95 17.72 65.68
N ALA A 594 37.66 17.97 65.96
CA ALA A 594 37.23 19.15 66.69
C ALA A 594 37.80 19.18 68.13
N LYS A 595 37.78 18.04 68.84
CA LYS A 595 38.40 17.90 70.18
C LYS A 595 39.92 18.13 70.17
N TYR A 596 40.61 17.67 69.13
CA TYR A 596 42.05 17.90 68.96
C TYR A 596 42.37 19.37 68.63
N LEU A 597 41.56 20.00 67.76
CA LEU A 597 41.71 21.42 67.42
C LEU A 597 41.41 22.33 68.62
N SER A 598 40.40 22.03 69.43
CA SER A 598 40.13 22.76 70.67
C SER A 598 41.26 22.61 71.69
N PHE A 599 41.85 21.41 71.81
CA PHE A 599 43.03 21.20 72.65
C PHE A 599 44.25 22.01 72.17
N MET A 600 44.52 22.02 70.86
CA MET A 600 45.61 22.83 70.30
C MET A 600 45.39 24.34 70.45
N ALA A 601 44.16 24.82 70.31
CA ALA A 601 43.81 26.22 70.50
C ALA A 601 43.94 26.68 71.96
N GLU A 602 43.65 25.82 72.95
CA GLU A 602 43.93 26.10 74.36
C GLU A 602 45.44 26.09 74.66
N HIS A 603 46.19 25.16 74.07
CA HIS A 603 47.63 25.05 74.29
C HIS A 603 48.42 26.24 73.69
N ALA A 604 47.95 26.77 72.55
CA ALA A 604 48.51 27.96 71.92
C ALA A 604 48.14 29.27 72.64
N LYS A 605 47.14 29.26 73.54
CA LYS A 605 46.80 30.40 74.42
C LYS A 605 47.56 30.38 75.75
N THR A 606 48.21 29.26 76.07
CA THR A 606 48.93 29.04 77.33
C THR A 606 50.45 29.01 77.18
N SER A 607 50.97 29.07 75.94
CA SER A 607 52.35 29.47 75.61
C SER A 607 52.39 30.94 75.24
#